data_AF-A0A855QIE0-F1
#
_entry.id   AF-A0A855QIE0-F1
#
_cell.length_a   1.000
_cell.length_b   1.000
_cell.length_c   1.000
_cell.angle_alpha   90.00
_cell.angle_beta   90.00
_cell.angle_gamma   90.00
#
_symmetry.space_group_name_H-M   'P 1'
#
loop_
_entity.id
_entity.type
_entity.pdbx_description
1 polymer ?
#
loop_
_entity_poly.entity_id
_entity_poly.type
_entity_poly.pdbx_seq_one_letter_code
_entity_poly.pdbx_strand_id
1 'polypeptide(L)'
;MPSSNLNSAEARKNKMAWVTPLYSKERVKKAGITLFNDNATDDEYEEALQILNNWRSSHSYPVNTFQAGLRTKLNAMGINGIVAQRLKRIPSIMAKLERFKNMSLSRMQDIGGLRAVVATAKQVYELRDSYVKKSKFEHVLVSENDYIKAPKESGYRGIHLIYKYNNRKGGAKAYEGLQVELQIRNELQHAWATAVETAGVFLNQALKSSLGNGRWLEFFRYASSSFALLEECQVMDAHRHLTPKEIFDLMLSMETELDVLNNLGMYKTLVEHLKDTAGEKTHYYLLELNATAMNVSVSGYAREALPLATNDYLDREKWAKGKDGIQVVLVAAQSLTALRKAYPNYFLDTGKFVSQINRIKTAVENWDDSLSLISLRNIRKRVRRPITSLE
;
A
#
# COMPACT_ATOMS: atom_id res chain seq x y z
N MET A 1 25.40 21.20 -45.24
CA MET A 1 24.00 21.41 -45.70
C MET A 1 23.86 20.71 -47.04
N PRO A 2 22.78 19.95 -47.36
CA PRO A 2 21.60 19.64 -46.55
C PRO A 2 21.31 18.12 -46.39
N SER A 3 20.48 17.84 -45.38
CA SER A 3 19.43 16.79 -45.27
C SER A 3 19.74 15.31 -45.56
N SER A 4 19.60 14.48 -44.52
CA SER A 4 18.49 13.51 -44.51
C SER A 4 18.03 13.24 -43.07
N ASN A 5 16.76 13.60 -42.83
CA ASN A 5 15.97 13.25 -41.65
C ASN A 5 15.67 11.75 -41.68
N LEU A 6 16.45 10.95 -40.99
CA LEU A 6 16.10 9.57 -40.66
C LEU A 6 16.63 9.29 -39.26
N ASN A 7 15.78 9.49 -38.24
CA ASN A 7 15.76 8.73 -36.97
C ASN A 7 14.82 9.32 -35.90
N SER A 8 13.75 10.01 -36.29
CA SER A 8 12.66 10.38 -35.37
C SER A 8 11.52 9.35 -35.31
N ALA A 9 11.62 8.23 -36.05
CA ALA A 9 10.61 7.17 -36.09
C ALA A 9 11.02 5.88 -35.34
N GLU A 10 12.30 5.61 -35.11
CA GLU A 10 12.79 4.39 -34.43
C GLU A 10 12.73 4.46 -32.90
N ALA A 11 12.50 5.64 -32.31
CA ALA A 11 12.39 5.80 -30.85
C ALA A 11 11.03 5.36 -30.27
N ARG A 12 10.15 4.72 -31.07
CA ARG A 12 8.79 4.32 -30.65
C ARG A 12 8.50 2.86 -30.96
N LYS A 13 8.97 1.94 -30.10
CA LYS A 13 8.25 0.75 -29.61
C LYS A 13 9.16 -0.14 -28.72
N ASN A 14 9.48 0.31 -27.50
CA ASN A 14 9.70 -0.65 -26.40
C ASN A 14 8.33 -1.25 -26.07
N LYS A 15 7.94 -2.29 -26.80
CA LYS A 15 6.66 -2.97 -26.60
C LYS A 15 6.80 -3.80 -25.33
N MET A 16 6.32 -3.26 -24.21
CA MET A 16 6.29 -3.98 -22.93
C MET A 16 5.65 -5.37 -23.11
N ALA A 17 6.35 -6.40 -22.65
CA ALA A 17 5.82 -7.76 -22.58
C ALA A 17 4.84 -7.85 -21.41
N TRP A 18 3.60 -7.45 -21.66
CA TRP A 18 2.52 -7.58 -20.67
C TRP A 18 2.07 -9.03 -20.58
N VAL A 19 1.93 -9.53 -19.35
CA VAL A 19 1.27 -10.83 -19.12
C VAL A 19 -0.20 -10.68 -19.53
N THR A 20 -0.67 -11.59 -20.37
CA THR A 20 -2.07 -11.58 -20.86
C THR A 20 -2.87 -12.64 -20.10
N PRO A 21 -4.15 -12.45 -19.80
CA PRO A 21 -4.98 -13.52 -19.23
C PRO A 21 -5.07 -14.69 -20.22
N LEU A 22 -4.55 -15.86 -19.84
CA LEU A 22 -4.54 -17.05 -20.71
C LEU A 22 -5.75 -17.97 -20.48
N TYR A 23 -6.41 -17.82 -19.33
CA TYR A 23 -7.43 -18.74 -18.85
C TYR A 23 -8.80 -18.07 -18.76
N SER A 24 -9.86 -18.85 -19.03
CA SER A 24 -11.25 -18.38 -18.86
C SER A 24 -11.57 -18.10 -17.39
N LYS A 25 -12.55 -17.24 -17.12
CA LYS A 25 -12.97 -16.92 -15.74
C LYS A 25 -13.44 -18.14 -14.95
N GLU A 26 -14.05 -19.12 -15.63
CA GLU A 26 -14.45 -20.38 -15.01
C GLU A 26 -13.24 -21.25 -14.67
N ARG A 27 -12.22 -21.33 -15.54
CA ARG A 27 -10.97 -22.05 -15.21
C ARG A 27 -10.21 -21.40 -14.06
N VAL A 28 -10.15 -20.07 -14.02
CA VAL A 28 -9.58 -19.31 -12.90
C VAL A 28 -10.36 -19.55 -11.60
N LYS A 29 -11.70 -19.60 -11.67
CA LYS A 29 -12.55 -19.93 -10.53
C LYS A 29 -12.28 -21.35 -10.03
N LYS A 30 -12.19 -22.33 -10.93
CA LYS A 30 -11.88 -23.73 -10.59
C LYS A 30 -10.49 -23.85 -9.94
N ALA A 31 -9.47 -23.21 -10.50
CA ALA A 31 -8.13 -23.17 -9.90
C ALA A 31 -8.16 -22.61 -8.47
N GLY A 32 -8.91 -21.54 -8.23
CA GLY A 32 -9.10 -20.99 -6.89
C GLY A 32 -9.73 -21.95 -5.88
N ILE A 33 -10.55 -22.92 -6.34
CA ILE A 33 -11.13 -23.98 -5.51
C ILE A 33 -10.11 -25.11 -5.30
N THR A 34 -9.42 -25.54 -6.36
CA THR A 34 -8.39 -26.60 -6.31
C THR A 34 -7.31 -26.31 -5.28
N LEU A 35 -6.94 -25.04 -5.08
CA LEU A 35 -5.93 -24.62 -4.08
C LEU A 35 -6.28 -24.97 -2.62
N PHE A 36 -7.52 -25.33 -2.33
CA PHE A 36 -8.00 -25.74 -1.00
C PHE A 36 -8.64 -27.13 -0.99
N ASN A 37 -8.45 -27.91 -2.07
CA ASN A 37 -8.97 -29.26 -2.16
C ASN A 37 -7.93 -30.25 -1.63
N ASP A 38 -8.18 -30.84 -0.46
CA ASP A 38 -7.29 -31.82 0.15
C ASP A 38 -7.09 -33.09 -0.69
N ASN A 39 -7.99 -33.34 -1.66
CA ASN A 39 -7.90 -34.47 -2.59
C ASN A 39 -7.20 -34.12 -3.91
N ALA A 40 -6.75 -32.88 -4.11
CA ALA A 40 -6.02 -32.51 -5.32
C ALA A 40 -4.63 -33.14 -5.32
N THR A 41 -4.21 -33.64 -6.48
CA THR A 41 -2.83 -34.10 -6.70
C THR A 41 -1.86 -32.92 -6.67
N ASP A 42 -0.58 -33.20 -6.43
CA ASP A 42 0.47 -32.17 -6.46
C ASP A 42 0.52 -31.43 -7.82
N ASP A 43 0.31 -32.16 -8.92
CA ASP A 43 0.26 -31.58 -10.28
C ASP A 43 -0.95 -30.65 -10.47
N GLU A 44 -2.13 -31.03 -9.97
CA GLU A 44 -3.33 -30.18 -10.02
C GLU A 44 -3.17 -28.92 -9.17
N TYR A 45 -2.54 -29.05 -7.99
CA TYR A 45 -2.24 -27.91 -7.12
C TYR A 45 -1.23 -26.96 -7.78
N GLU A 46 -0.18 -27.50 -8.40
CA GLU A 46 0.83 -26.72 -9.12
C GLU A 46 0.22 -26.01 -10.35
N GLU A 47 -0.60 -26.69 -11.13
CA GLU A 47 -1.34 -26.06 -12.25
C GLU A 47 -2.25 -24.92 -11.74
N ALA A 48 -2.96 -25.14 -10.64
CA ALA A 48 -3.82 -24.13 -10.03
C ALA A 48 -3.03 -22.89 -9.58
N LEU A 49 -1.82 -23.08 -9.03
CA LEU A 49 -0.91 -21.98 -8.68
C LEU A 49 -0.44 -21.20 -9.93
N GLN A 50 -0.12 -21.89 -11.02
CA GLN A 50 0.28 -21.25 -12.28
C GLN A 50 -0.88 -20.43 -12.88
N ILE A 51 -2.11 -20.97 -12.85
CA ILE A 51 -3.31 -20.25 -13.28
C ILE A 51 -3.53 -19.00 -12.41
N LEU A 52 -3.39 -19.13 -11.08
CA LEU A 52 -3.48 -18.00 -10.17
C LEU A 52 -2.43 -16.94 -10.50
N ASN A 53 -1.17 -17.33 -10.71
CA ASN A 53 -0.09 -16.39 -10.99
C ASN A 53 -0.30 -15.65 -12.32
N ASN A 54 -0.72 -16.36 -13.38
CA ASN A 54 -1.08 -15.72 -14.66
C ASN A 54 -2.22 -14.72 -14.47
N TRP A 55 -3.31 -15.12 -13.79
CA TRP A 55 -4.43 -14.23 -13.51
C TRP A 55 -3.99 -12.99 -12.71
N ARG A 56 -3.21 -13.19 -11.64
CA ARG A 56 -2.64 -12.13 -10.82
C ARG A 56 -1.79 -11.17 -11.65
N SER A 57 -0.86 -11.69 -12.44
CA SER A 57 0.07 -10.85 -13.23
C SER A 57 -0.56 -10.14 -14.41
N SER A 58 -1.64 -10.68 -14.96
CA SER A 58 -2.39 -10.00 -16.02
C SER A 58 -2.98 -8.64 -15.60
N HIS A 59 -3.15 -8.41 -14.30
CA HIS A 59 -3.59 -7.12 -13.76
C HIS A 59 -2.53 -6.01 -13.90
N SER A 60 -1.27 -6.35 -14.21
CA SER A 60 -0.20 -5.36 -14.40
C SER A 60 -0.52 -4.32 -15.46
N TYR A 61 -1.18 -4.73 -16.56
CA TYR A 61 -1.52 -3.82 -17.66
C TYR A 61 -2.60 -2.79 -17.26
N PRO A 62 -3.77 -3.19 -16.72
CA PRO A 62 -4.73 -2.25 -16.14
C PRO A 62 -4.11 -1.34 -15.08
N VAL A 63 -3.33 -1.89 -14.14
CA VAL A 63 -2.73 -1.10 -13.06
C VAL A 63 -1.78 -0.03 -13.61
N ASN A 64 -0.96 -0.36 -14.61
CA ASN A 64 -0.08 0.62 -15.24
C ASN A 64 -0.88 1.71 -16.00
N THR A 65 -1.98 1.34 -16.65
CA THR A 65 -2.87 2.31 -17.32
C THR A 65 -3.45 3.31 -16.32
N PHE A 66 -3.95 2.80 -15.18
CA PHE A 66 -4.45 3.63 -14.09
C PHE A 66 -3.36 4.51 -13.49
N GLN A 67 -2.12 4.01 -13.40
CA GLN A 67 -1.00 4.74 -12.82
C GLN A 67 -0.63 5.95 -13.66
N ALA A 68 -0.59 5.80 -14.99
CA ALA A 68 -0.36 6.90 -15.90
C ALA A 68 -1.44 7.98 -15.71
N GLY A 69 -2.72 7.58 -15.70
CA GLY A 69 -3.84 8.50 -15.47
C GLY A 69 -3.79 9.19 -14.11
N LEU A 70 -3.41 8.47 -13.05
CA LEU A 70 -3.25 8.99 -11.70
C LEU A 70 -2.17 10.08 -11.64
N ARG A 71 -1.01 9.83 -12.26
CA ARG A 71 0.08 10.82 -12.33
C ARG A 71 -0.34 12.07 -13.10
N THR A 72 -1.02 11.91 -14.23
CA THR A 72 -1.54 13.05 -15.00
C THR A 72 -2.52 13.88 -14.17
N LYS A 73 -3.42 13.24 -13.42
CA LYS A 73 -4.37 13.95 -12.53
C LYS A 73 -3.65 14.70 -11.41
N LEU A 74 -2.72 14.05 -10.71
CA LEU A 74 -1.93 14.69 -9.66
C LEU A 74 -1.17 15.93 -10.17
N ASN A 75 -0.49 15.80 -11.30
CA ASN A 75 0.25 16.90 -11.93
C ASN A 75 -0.68 18.06 -12.33
N ALA A 76 -1.82 17.75 -12.96
CA ALA A 76 -2.81 18.76 -13.37
C ALA A 76 -3.43 19.51 -12.19
N MET A 77 -3.44 18.91 -11.00
CA MET A 77 -3.93 19.51 -9.76
C MET A 77 -2.82 20.20 -8.94
N GLY A 78 -1.56 20.13 -9.36
CA GLY A 78 -0.42 20.63 -8.59
C GLY A 78 -0.20 19.87 -7.27
N ILE A 79 -0.69 18.63 -7.17
CA ILE A 79 -0.56 17.80 -5.96
C ILE A 79 0.70 16.95 -6.09
N ASN A 80 1.69 17.24 -5.26
CA ASN A 80 2.84 16.36 -5.07
C ASN A 80 2.40 15.15 -4.22
N GLY A 81 2.57 13.95 -4.77
CA GLY A 81 2.22 12.71 -4.09
C GLY A 81 3.06 11.53 -4.56
N ILE A 82 3.15 10.51 -3.71
CA ILE A 82 3.81 9.25 -4.04
C ILE A 82 2.78 8.34 -4.71
N VAL A 83 3.12 7.85 -5.91
CA VAL A 83 2.32 6.88 -6.65
C VAL A 83 3.07 5.57 -6.75
N ALA A 84 2.44 4.48 -6.32
CA ALA A 84 3.00 3.16 -6.45
C ALA A 84 1.97 2.12 -6.89
N GLN A 85 2.48 1.05 -7.49
CA GLN A 85 1.70 -0.08 -7.97
C GLN A 85 2.10 -1.33 -7.21
N ARG A 86 1.14 -2.20 -6.91
CA ARG A 86 1.40 -3.50 -6.30
C ARG A 86 0.36 -4.49 -6.78
N LEU A 87 0.83 -5.69 -7.10
CA LEU A 87 -0.04 -6.85 -7.21
C LEU A 87 -0.19 -7.50 -5.83
N LYS A 88 -1.39 -7.95 -5.52
CA LYS A 88 -1.65 -8.65 -4.27
C LYS A 88 -0.85 -9.94 -4.21
N ARG A 89 -0.32 -10.25 -3.03
CA ARG A 89 0.50 -11.45 -2.82
C ARG A 89 -0.34 -12.72 -2.87
N ILE A 90 0.25 -13.82 -3.33
CA ILE A 90 -0.40 -15.14 -3.39
C ILE A 90 -0.91 -15.58 -2.00
N PRO A 91 -0.12 -15.55 -0.92
CA PRO A 91 -0.63 -15.88 0.42
C PRO A 91 -1.82 -15.00 0.85
N SER A 92 -1.81 -13.72 0.48
CA SER A 92 -2.91 -12.80 0.80
C SER A 92 -4.16 -13.02 -0.07
N ILE A 93 -4.00 -13.55 -1.29
CA ILE A 93 -5.11 -13.99 -2.14
C ILE A 93 -5.71 -15.27 -1.55
N MET A 94 -4.88 -16.25 -1.21
CA MET A 94 -5.30 -17.52 -0.62
C MET A 94 -6.05 -17.29 0.71
N ALA A 95 -5.47 -16.55 1.66
CA ALA A 95 -6.13 -16.25 2.93
C ALA A 95 -7.49 -15.54 2.75
N LYS A 96 -7.66 -14.71 1.71
CA LYS A 96 -8.94 -14.07 1.41
C LYS A 96 -9.97 -15.05 0.84
N LEU A 97 -9.54 -15.97 -0.04
CA LEU A 97 -10.41 -17.04 -0.57
C LEU A 97 -10.87 -17.96 0.55
N GLU A 98 -9.98 -18.29 1.47
CA GLU A 98 -10.29 -19.14 2.62
C GLU A 98 -11.28 -18.49 3.59
N ARG A 99 -11.03 -17.22 3.95
CA ARG A 99 -11.85 -16.44 4.89
C ARG A 99 -13.26 -16.17 4.37
N PHE A 100 -13.42 -15.91 3.07
CA PHE A 100 -14.69 -15.55 2.47
C PHE A 100 -15.15 -16.65 1.51
N LYS A 101 -15.91 -17.63 2.00
CA LYS A 101 -16.34 -18.80 1.21
C LYS A 101 -17.10 -18.47 -0.08
N ASN A 102 -17.77 -17.32 -0.13
CA ASN A 102 -18.48 -16.84 -1.33
C ASN A 102 -17.58 -16.09 -2.34
N MET A 103 -16.32 -15.81 -1.99
CA MET A 103 -15.33 -15.16 -2.85
C MET A 103 -14.79 -16.17 -3.88
N SER A 104 -14.60 -15.73 -5.13
CA SER A 104 -13.85 -16.52 -6.12
C SER A 104 -12.67 -15.73 -6.65
N LEU A 105 -11.62 -16.43 -7.07
CA LEU A 105 -10.39 -15.82 -7.59
C LEU A 105 -10.67 -14.88 -8.78
N SER A 106 -11.55 -15.29 -9.69
CA SER A 106 -11.96 -14.50 -10.86
C SER A 106 -12.81 -13.26 -10.56
N ARG A 107 -13.37 -13.15 -9.34
CA ARG A 107 -14.19 -12.02 -8.88
C ARG A 107 -13.48 -11.14 -7.85
N MET A 108 -12.24 -11.48 -7.48
CA MET A 108 -11.52 -10.74 -6.46
C MET A 108 -11.14 -9.35 -6.96
N GLN A 109 -11.64 -8.32 -6.26
CA GLN A 109 -11.53 -6.91 -6.66
C GLN A 109 -10.15 -6.28 -6.44
N ASP A 110 -9.38 -6.80 -5.48
CA ASP A 110 -8.15 -6.19 -4.96
C ASP A 110 -6.88 -6.93 -5.39
N ILE A 111 -6.86 -7.52 -6.60
CA ILE A 111 -5.67 -8.17 -7.16
C ILE A 111 -4.66 -7.13 -7.65
N GLY A 112 -5.10 -6.20 -8.49
CA GLY A 112 -4.29 -5.09 -8.99
C GLY A 112 -4.54 -3.83 -8.18
N GLY A 113 -3.52 -3.32 -7.50
CA GLY A 113 -3.64 -2.16 -6.61
C GLY A 113 -2.75 -0.99 -7.02
N LEU A 114 -3.29 0.22 -6.88
CA LEU A 114 -2.55 1.48 -6.88
C LEU A 114 -2.66 2.13 -5.52
N ARG A 115 -1.60 2.83 -5.14
CA ARG A 115 -1.58 3.69 -3.97
C ARG A 115 -1.17 5.09 -4.36
N ALA A 116 -1.97 6.07 -3.92
CA ALA A 116 -1.62 7.48 -3.91
C ALA A 116 -1.46 7.93 -2.45
N VAL A 117 -0.28 8.43 -2.10
CA VAL A 117 -0.02 9.08 -0.81
C VAL A 117 0.20 10.57 -1.05
N VAL A 118 -0.73 11.40 -0.58
CA VAL A 118 -0.70 12.86 -0.73
C VAL A 118 -0.45 13.54 0.63
N ALA A 119 -0.28 14.87 0.66
CA ALA A 119 0.14 15.55 1.88
C ALA A 119 -1.00 15.64 2.92
N THR A 120 -2.22 15.93 2.50
CA THR A 120 -3.32 16.27 3.43
C THR A 120 -4.61 15.50 3.13
N ALA A 121 -5.49 15.41 4.14
CA ALA A 121 -6.82 14.81 3.95
C ALA A 121 -7.65 15.57 2.90
N LYS A 122 -7.51 16.90 2.82
CA LYS A 122 -8.13 17.71 1.76
C LYS A 122 -7.72 17.22 0.36
N GLN A 123 -6.43 17.01 0.12
CA GLN A 123 -5.91 16.51 -1.16
C GLN A 123 -6.41 15.09 -1.47
N VAL A 124 -6.67 14.26 -0.45
CA VAL A 124 -7.29 12.93 -0.65
C VAL A 124 -8.66 13.08 -1.29
N TYR A 125 -9.51 13.97 -0.76
CA TYR A 125 -10.84 14.22 -1.31
C TYR A 125 -10.81 14.92 -2.68
N GLU A 126 -9.91 15.89 -2.88
CA GLU A 126 -9.72 16.53 -4.19
C GLU A 126 -9.37 15.49 -5.27
N LEU A 127 -8.45 14.55 -4.96
CA LEU A 127 -8.08 13.49 -5.88
C LEU A 127 -9.24 12.51 -6.09
N ARG A 128 -9.93 12.08 -5.03
CA ARG A 128 -11.12 11.22 -5.12
C ARG A 128 -12.19 11.83 -6.03
N ASP A 129 -12.47 13.12 -5.87
CA ASP A 129 -13.47 13.84 -6.67
C ASP A 129 -13.09 13.92 -8.14
N SER A 130 -11.79 14.00 -8.45
CA SER A 130 -11.29 13.95 -9.83
C SER A 130 -11.58 12.62 -10.54
N TYR A 131 -11.85 11.55 -9.79
CA TYR A 131 -12.21 10.23 -10.29
C TYR A 131 -13.73 10.03 -10.31
N VAL A 132 -14.42 10.39 -9.23
CA VAL A 132 -15.84 10.06 -9.03
C VAL A 132 -16.79 11.11 -9.65
N LYS A 133 -16.42 12.40 -9.65
CA LYS A 133 -17.32 13.49 -10.08
C LYS A 133 -17.10 13.95 -11.54
N LYS A 134 -15.95 13.63 -12.15
CA LYS A 134 -15.59 14.11 -13.51
C LYS A 134 -15.76 12.99 -14.54
N SER A 135 -16.75 13.14 -15.43
CA SER A 135 -17.29 12.13 -16.36
C SER A 135 -16.38 11.64 -17.51
N LYS A 136 -15.10 12.01 -17.55
CA LYS A 136 -14.19 11.63 -18.66
C LYS A 136 -13.31 10.42 -18.38
N PHE A 137 -13.57 9.67 -17.30
CA PHE A 137 -12.82 8.44 -17.03
C PHE A 137 -13.54 7.25 -17.69
N GLU A 138 -12.87 6.61 -18.65
CA GLU A 138 -13.48 5.56 -19.49
C GLU A 138 -13.79 4.26 -18.69
N HIS A 139 -13.15 4.09 -17.54
CA HIS A 139 -13.31 2.92 -16.68
C HIS A 139 -14.52 3.04 -15.75
N VAL A 140 -15.13 1.91 -15.42
CA VAL A 140 -16.40 1.87 -14.67
C VAL A 140 -16.11 1.80 -13.18
N LEU A 141 -16.57 2.78 -12.41
CA LEU A 141 -16.52 2.73 -10.94
C LEU A 141 -17.50 1.65 -10.46
N VAL A 142 -16.99 0.68 -9.69
CA VAL A 142 -17.77 -0.44 -9.16
C VAL A 142 -18.15 -0.19 -7.71
N SER A 143 -17.22 0.31 -6.91
CA SER A 143 -17.48 0.63 -5.51
C SER A 143 -16.54 1.72 -5.02
N GLU A 144 -17.03 2.43 -4.00
CA GLU A 144 -16.28 3.42 -3.26
C GLU A 144 -16.47 3.16 -1.78
N ASN A 145 -15.38 3.15 -1.02
CA ASN A 145 -15.41 3.10 0.43
C ASN A 145 -14.58 4.26 0.99
N ASP A 146 -15.23 5.09 1.81
CA ASP A 146 -14.61 6.19 2.52
C ASP A 146 -14.34 5.79 3.97
N TYR A 147 -13.16 5.21 4.21
CA TYR A 147 -12.74 4.86 5.56
C TYR A 147 -12.14 6.05 6.33
N ILE A 148 -12.10 7.26 5.76
CA ILE A 148 -11.77 8.46 6.53
C ILE A 148 -13.00 8.88 7.33
N LYS A 149 -14.18 8.87 6.68
CA LYS A 149 -15.46 9.16 7.32
C LYS A 149 -15.96 8.02 8.22
N ALA A 150 -15.80 6.77 7.76
CA ALA A 150 -16.19 5.58 8.52
C ALA A 150 -15.01 4.61 8.67
N PRO A 151 -14.09 4.86 9.62
CA PRO A 151 -12.92 4.01 9.85
C PRO A 151 -13.31 2.54 10.08
N LYS A 152 -12.45 1.60 9.65
CA LYS A 152 -12.64 0.19 10.03
C LYS A 152 -12.48 0.01 11.54
N GLU A 153 -13.00 -1.08 12.07
CA GLU A 153 -12.82 -1.47 13.48
C GLU A 153 -11.35 -1.54 13.91
N SER A 154 -10.44 -1.90 13.01
CA SER A 154 -9.00 -1.88 13.26
C SER A 154 -8.41 -0.47 13.41
N GLY A 155 -9.17 0.59 13.12
CA GLY A 155 -8.70 1.96 13.01
C GLY A 155 -8.19 2.33 11.61
N TYR A 156 -8.32 1.46 10.61
CA TYR A 156 -7.86 1.76 9.26
C TYR A 156 -8.63 2.93 8.62
N ARG A 157 -7.89 3.86 8.01
CA ARG A 157 -8.42 5.05 7.32
C ARG A 157 -7.80 5.24 5.91
N GLY A 158 -8.57 5.87 5.02
CA GLY A 158 -8.23 6.14 3.62
C GLY A 158 -9.42 5.89 2.68
N ILE A 159 -9.31 6.28 1.42
CA ILE A 159 -10.35 6.07 0.41
C ILE A 159 -9.97 4.89 -0.50
N HIS A 160 -10.91 3.97 -0.73
CA HIS A 160 -10.77 2.87 -1.68
C HIS A 160 -11.76 3.05 -2.83
N LEU A 161 -11.25 3.13 -4.06
CA LEU A 161 -12.07 3.14 -5.27
C LEU A 161 -11.78 1.87 -6.08
N ILE A 162 -12.80 1.05 -6.30
CA ILE A 162 -12.70 -0.13 -7.16
C ILE A 162 -13.22 0.22 -8.55
N TYR A 163 -12.38 0.07 -9.55
CA TYR A 163 -12.77 0.24 -10.94
C TYR A 163 -12.70 -1.07 -11.71
N LYS A 164 -13.64 -1.25 -12.63
CA LYS A 164 -13.58 -2.27 -13.66
C LYS A 164 -12.92 -1.65 -14.89
N TYR A 165 -11.83 -2.28 -15.33
CA TYR A 165 -11.11 -1.92 -16.54
C TYR A 165 -12.06 -2.05 -17.74
N ASN A 166 -12.21 -0.95 -18.45
CA ASN A 166 -13.01 -0.85 -19.66
C ASN A 166 -12.15 -0.22 -20.74
N ASN A 167 -11.93 -0.93 -21.84
CA ASN A 167 -11.21 -0.45 -22.98
C ASN A 167 -12.13 -0.34 -24.20
N ARG A 168 -12.82 0.80 -24.26
CA ARG A 168 -13.73 1.16 -25.36
C ARG A 168 -13.05 1.21 -26.73
N LYS A 169 -11.72 1.36 -26.79
CA LYS A 169 -10.93 1.54 -28.03
C LYS A 169 -10.29 0.24 -28.55
N GLY A 170 -10.60 -0.92 -27.95
CA GLY A 170 -10.34 -2.25 -28.51
C GLY A 170 -8.91 -2.79 -28.43
N GLY A 171 -7.88 -1.94 -28.31
CA GLY A 171 -6.46 -2.35 -28.36
C GLY A 171 -5.96 -3.26 -27.22
N ALA A 172 -6.78 -3.51 -26.19
CA ALA A 172 -6.42 -4.34 -25.04
C ALA A 172 -7.63 -5.12 -24.49
N LYS A 173 -8.47 -5.64 -25.40
CA LYS A 173 -9.70 -6.38 -25.08
C LYS A 173 -9.49 -7.57 -24.14
N ALA A 174 -8.29 -8.18 -24.15
CA ALA A 174 -7.95 -9.29 -23.27
C ALA A 174 -8.04 -8.94 -21.77
N TYR A 175 -7.86 -7.67 -21.40
CA TYR A 175 -7.90 -7.20 -20.01
C TYR A 175 -9.27 -6.66 -19.59
N GLU A 176 -10.25 -6.69 -20.49
CA GLU A 176 -11.58 -6.15 -20.27
C GLU A 176 -12.25 -6.79 -19.05
N GLY A 177 -12.75 -5.94 -18.16
CA GLY A 177 -13.45 -6.37 -16.96
C GLY A 177 -12.58 -6.82 -15.79
N LEU A 178 -11.24 -6.79 -15.89
CA LEU A 178 -10.37 -6.91 -14.73
C LEU A 178 -10.59 -5.74 -13.77
N GLN A 179 -10.48 -5.99 -12.47
CA GLN A 179 -10.74 -4.97 -11.44
C GLN A 179 -9.44 -4.44 -10.86
N VAL A 180 -9.41 -3.13 -10.61
CA VAL A 180 -8.28 -2.41 -10.07
C VAL A 180 -8.74 -1.58 -8.88
N GLU A 181 -8.01 -1.68 -7.78
CA GLU A 181 -8.23 -0.88 -6.58
C GLU A 181 -7.29 0.32 -6.57
N LEU A 182 -7.83 1.53 -6.44
CA LEU A 182 -7.09 2.74 -6.12
C LEU A 182 -7.27 3.09 -4.64
N GLN A 183 -6.18 3.01 -3.88
CA GLN A 183 -6.11 3.43 -2.49
C GLN A 183 -5.54 4.86 -2.41
N ILE A 184 -6.30 5.79 -1.84
CA ILE A 184 -5.85 7.17 -1.63
C ILE A 184 -5.73 7.41 -0.13
N ARG A 185 -4.54 7.86 0.30
CA ARG A 185 -4.23 8.19 1.69
C ARG A 185 -3.47 9.50 1.75
N ASN A 186 -3.51 10.18 2.88
CA ASN A 186 -2.50 11.18 3.18
C ASN A 186 -1.31 10.57 3.93
N GLU A 187 -0.34 11.39 4.34
CA GLU A 187 0.86 10.90 5.02
C GLU A 187 0.60 10.25 6.38
N LEU A 188 -0.32 10.78 7.19
CA LEU A 188 -0.62 10.26 8.54
C LEU A 188 -1.34 8.91 8.46
N GLN A 189 -2.34 8.80 7.58
CA GLN A 189 -3.02 7.53 7.29
C GLN A 189 -2.04 6.48 6.76
N HIS A 190 -1.09 6.89 5.91
CA HIS A 190 -0.06 5.98 5.40
C HIS A 190 0.95 5.56 6.48
N ALA A 191 1.37 6.48 7.35
CA ALA A 191 2.26 6.19 8.47
C ALA A 191 1.61 5.20 9.46
N TRP A 192 0.34 5.43 9.83
CA TRP A 192 -0.44 4.49 10.65
C TRP A 192 -0.54 3.12 9.98
N ALA A 193 -0.92 3.08 8.71
CA ALA A 193 -1.09 1.84 7.96
C ALA A 193 0.23 1.05 7.83
N THR A 194 1.36 1.75 7.80
CA THR A 194 2.71 1.17 7.77
C THR A 194 3.05 0.56 9.11
N ALA A 195 2.88 1.31 10.21
CA ALA A 195 3.19 0.82 11.56
C ALA A 195 2.40 -0.43 11.92
N VAL A 196 1.10 -0.49 11.57
CA VAL A 196 0.27 -1.68 11.77
C VAL A 196 0.74 -2.88 10.95
N GLU A 197 1.19 -2.65 9.70
CA GLU A 197 1.76 -3.74 8.88
C GLU A 197 3.06 -4.24 9.49
N THR A 198 3.97 -3.35 9.87
CA THR A 198 5.26 -3.69 10.48
C THR A 198 5.07 -4.45 11.79
N ALA A 199 4.23 -3.94 12.71
CA ALA A 199 3.92 -4.62 13.96
C ALA A 199 3.31 -6.01 13.71
N GLY A 200 2.41 -6.14 12.73
CA GLY A 200 1.81 -7.42 12.39
C GLY A 200 2.83 -8.44 11.86
N VAL A 201 3.81 -8.00 11.06
CA VAL A 201 4.88 -8.89 10.61
C VAL A 201 5.69 -9.43 11.80
N PHE A 202 6.08 -8.55 12.72
CA PHE A 202 6.95 -8.92 13.84
C PHE A 202 6.25 -9.71 14.93
N LEU A 203 5.00 -9.40 15.23
CA LEU A 203 4.20 -10.13 16.19
C LEU A 203 3.68 -11.48 15.62
N ASN A 204 4.03 -11.81 14.37
CA ASN A 204 3.46 -12.91 13.59
C ASN A 204 1.92 -12.90 13.60
N GLN A 205 1.32 -11.71 13.48
CA GLN A 205 -0.11 -11.48 13.64
C GLN A 205 -0.68 -10.64 12.48
N ALA A 206 -1.85 -11.04 11.95
CA ALA A 206 -2.53 -10.29 10.90
C ALA A 206 -3.33 -9.08 11.45
N LEU A 207 -2.67 -8.20 12.23
CA LEU A 207 -3.30 -7.11 12.99
C LEU A 207 -4.16 -6.18 12.12
N LYS A 208 -3.74 -5.92 10.88
CA LYS A 208 -4.49 -5.07 9.94
C LYS A 208 -5.85 -5.64 9.52
N SER A 209 -6.03 -6.95 9.69
CA SER A 209 -7.26 -7.69 9.44
C SER A 209 -8.07 -7.92 10.71
N SER A 210 -7.74 -7.21 11.80
CA SER A 210 -8.31 -7.36 13.16
C SER A 210 -8.02 -8.73 13.81
N LEU A 211 -6.84 -9.31 13.56
CA LEU A 211 -6.41 -10.59 14.13
C LEU A 211 -5.10 -10.40 14.91
N GLY A 212 -5.06 -10.69 16.22
CA GLY A 212 -3.84 -10.63 17.05
C GLY A 212 -4.08 -10.16 18.49
N ASN A 213 -3.01 -9.77 19.19
CA ASN A 213 -3.01 -9.29 20.58
C ASN A 213 -3.94 -8.08 20.73
N GLY A 214 -5.01 -8.24 21.52
CA GLY A 214 -6.06 -7.23 21.69
C GLY A 214 -5.55 -5.87 22.13
N ARG A 215 -4.48 -5.82 22.95
CA ARG A 215 -3.88 -4.56 23.42
C ARG A 215 -3.21 -3.76 22.32
N TRP A 216 -2.49 -4.44 21.41
CA TRP A 216 -1.87 -3.78 20.25
C TRP A 216 -2.92 -3.24 19.28
N LEU A 217 -4.01 -3.98 19.06
CA LEU A 217 -5.14 -3.52 18.25
C LEU A 217 -5.80 -2.28 18.87
N GLU A 218 -5.97 -2.28 20.20
CA GLU A 218 -6.52 -1.15 20.94
C GLU A 218 -5.61 0.08 20.84
N PHE A 219 -4.31 -0.07 21.06
CA PHE A 219 -3.32 1.00 20.85
C PHE A 219 -3.46 1.61 19.45
N PHE A 220 -3.53 0.78 18.40
CA PHE A 220 -3.65 1.29 17.04
C PHE A 220 -4.99 1.99 16.76
N ARG A 221 -6.08 1.61 17.43
CA ARG A 221 -7.37 2.34 17.35
C ARG A 221 -7.24 3.74 17.95
N TYR A 222 -6.61 3.87 19.12
CA TYR A 222 -6.34 5.18 19.74
C TYR A 222 -5.35 6.01 18.91
N ALA A 223 -4.29 5.40 18.37
CA ALA A 223 -3.37 6.08 17.45
C ALA A 223 -4.07 6.58 16.18
N SER A 224 -5.04 5.81 15.66
CA SER A 224 -5.82 6.23 14.49
C SER A 224 -6.67 7.46 14.78
N SER A 225 -7.35 7.47 15.93
CA SER A 225 -8.16 8.61 16.37
C SER A 225 -7.30 9.82 16.69
N SER A 226 -6.14 9.60 17.31
CA SER A 226 -5.13 10.63 17.55
C SER A 226 -4.72 11.32 16.25
N PHE A 227 -4.42 10.53 15.20
CA PHE A 227 -4.07 11.10 13.90
C PHE A 227 -5.27 11.77 13.23
N ALA A 228 -6.49 11.27 13.41
CA ALA A 228 -7.70 11.92 12.89
C ALA A 228 -7.86 13.35 13.44
N LEU A 229 -7.58 13.55 14.73
CA LEU A 229 -7.60 14.88 15.36
C LEU A 229 -6.58 15.85 14.74
N LEU A 230 -5.41 15.34 14.32
CA LEU A 230 -4.37 16.12 13.64
C LEU A 230 -4.76 16.51 12.21
N GLU A 231 -5.63 15.72 11.58
CA GLU A 231 -6.09 15.91 10.20
C GLU A 231 -7.43 16.63 10.13
N GLU A 232 -7.99 17.04 11.28
CA GLU A 232 -9.32 17.62 11.37
C GLU A 232 -10.40 16.68 10.80
N CYS A 233 -10.19 15.38 11.01
CA CYS A 233 -11.07 14.30 10.57
C CYS A 233 -11.82 13.70 11.76
N GLN A 234 -12.87 12.94 11.45
CA GLN A 234 -13.66 12.24 12.44
C GLN A 234 -12.85 11.13 13.13
N VAL A 235 -12.90 11.09 14.46
CA VAL A 235 -12.36 9.99 15.27
C VAL A 235 -13.24 8.75 15.15
N MET A 236 -12.74 7.60 15.60
CA MET A 236 -13.55 6.38 15.63
C MET A 236 -14.79 6.55 16.52
N ASP A 237 -15.89 5.89 16.16
CA ASP A 237 -17.16 5.96 16.90
C ASP A 237 -17.01 5.64 18.38
N ALA A 238 -16.20 4.63 18.67
CA ALA A 238 -15.84 4.22 20.03
C ALA A 238 -15.15 5.31 20.87
N HIS A 239 -14.58 6.35 20.25
CA HIS A 239 -13.83 7.40 20.97
C HIS A 239 -14.50 8.78 20.88
N ARG A 240 -15.69 8.91 20.25
CA ARG A 240 -16.36 10.21 20.08
C ARG A 240 -16.77 10.89 21.39
N HIS A 241 -16.87 10.12 22.47
CA HIS A 241 -17.24 10.62 23.80
C HIS A 241 -16.04 11.17 24.58
N LEU A 242 -14.82 11.00 24.07
CA LEU A 242 -13.57 11.43 24.71
C LEU A 242 -13.12 12.77 24.13
N THR A 243 -12.49 13.57 24.98
CA THR A 243 -11.77 14.78 24.58
C THR A 243 -10.49 14.43 23.81
N PRO A 244 -9.94 15.37 23.01
CA PRO A 244 -8.66 15.17 22.34
C PRO A 244 -7.53 14.75 23.29
N LYS A 245 -7.45 15.37 24.48
CA LYS A 245 -6.41 15.07 25.46
C LYS A 245 -6.55 13.65 26.01
N GLU A 246 -7.77 13.23 26.37
CA GLU A 246 -8.02 11.86 26.86
C GLU A 246 -7.64 10.79 25.82
N ILE A 247 -7.95 11.03 24.53
CA ILE A 247 -7.54 10.14 23.44
C ILE A 247 -6.01 10.03 23.37
N PHE A 248 -5.29 11.14 23.53
CA PHE A 248 -3.83 11.13 23.54
C PHE A 248 -3.25 10.46 24.79
N ASP A 249 -3.78 10.74 25.98
CA ASP A 249 -3.33 10.14 27.24
C ASP A 249 -3.52 8.62 27.22
N LEU A 250 -4.68 8.13 26.77
CA LEU A 250 -4.95 6.68 26.64
C LEU A 250 -4.02 6.02 25.63
N MET A 251 -3.78 6.67 24.48
CA MET A 251 -2.80 6.18 23.51
C MET A 251 -1.40 6.08 24.11
N LEU A 252 -0.94 7.12 24.82
CA LEU A 252 0.42 7.18 25.39
C LEU A 252 0.60 6.22 26.56
N SER A 253 -0.45 5.99 27.35
CA SER A 253 -0.47 4.95 28.38
C SER A 253 -0.26 3.55 27.77
N MET A 254 -0.99 3.23 26.69
CA MET A 254 -0.81 1.96 25.97
C MET A 254 0.55 1.86 25.27
N GLU A 255 1.04 2.98 24.74
CA GLU A 255 2.39 3.06 24.15
C GLU A 255 3.45 2.64 25.17
N THR A 256 3.37 3.19 26.39
CA THR A 256 4.31 2.90 27.49
C THR A 256 4.18 1.46 27.96
N GLU A 257 2.95 0.95 28.13
CA GLU A 257 2.72 -0.44 28.55
C GLU A 257 3.29 -1.45 27.56
N LEU A 258 3.12 -1.21 26.26
CA LEU A 258 3.50 -2.14 25.20
C LEU A 258 4.92 -1.86 24.64
N ASP A 259 5.58 -0.83 25.15
CA ASP A 259 6.88 -0.33 24.67
C ASP A 259 6.90 -0.13 23.14
N VAL A 260 5.83 0.47 22.59
CA VAL A 260 5.59 0.47 21.14
C VAL A 260 6.68 1.24 20.40
N LEU A 261 7.06 2.42 20.90
CA LEU A 261 8.03 3.27 20.19
C LEU A 261 9.41 2.66 20.14
N ASN A 262 9.84 1.99 21.21
CA ASN A 262 11.12 1.27 21.21
C ASN A 262 11.08 0.10 20.22
N ASN A 263 10.04 -0.74 20.28
CA ASN A 263 9.87 -1.86 19.36
C ASN A 263 9.88 -1.41 17.90
N LEU A 264 9.03 -0.43 17.55
CA LEU A 264 8.97 0.10 16.19
C LEU A 264 10.24 0.86 15.78
N GLY A 265 10.92 1.51 16.73
CA GLY A 265 12.15 2.25 16.52
C GLY A 265 13.35 1.35 16.23
N MET A 266 13.50 0.25 16.97
CA MET A 266 14.55 -0.75 16.73
C MET A 266 14.47 -1.30 15.30
N TYR A 267 13.26 -1.61 14.81
CA TYR A 267 13.09 -2.18 13.46
C TYR A 267 13.60 -1.26 12.35
N LYS A 268 13.53 0.07 12.53
CA LYS A 268 14.01 1.04 11.56
C LYS A 268 15.53 0.96 11.38
N THR A 269 16.28 0.86 12.48
CA THR A 269 17.74 0.92 12.48
C THR A 269 18.39 -0.32 11.85
N LEU A 270 17.75 -1.49 11.95
CA LEU A 270 18.32 -2.74 11.43
C LEU A 270 18.23 -2.88 9.90
N VAL A 271 17.27 -2.21 9.24
CA VAL A 271 17.07 -2.32 7.79
C VAL A 271 17.97 -1.38 6.97
N GLU A 272 18.83 -0.58 7.60
CA GLU A 272 19.73 0.34 6.86
C GLU A 272 20.86 -0.40 6.11
N HIS A 273 21.09 -1.70 6.38
CA HIS A 273 22.12 -2.55 5.75
C HIS A 273 21.60 -3.43 4.61
N LEU A 274 20.99 -2.82 3.60
CA LEU A 274 20.44 -3.55 2.45
C LEU A 274 21.53 -3.98 1.47
N LYS A 275 21.54 -5.26 1.09
CA LYS A 275 22.25 -5.72 -0.11
C LYS A 275 21.46 -5.29 -1.34
N ASP A 276 21.89 -4.20 -1.96
CA ASP A 276 21.27 -3.68 -3.18
C ASP A 276 21.89 -4.34 -4.42
N THR A 277 21.05 -4.95 -5.25
CA THR A 277 21.44 -5.47 -6.57
C THR A 277 20.70 -4.75 -7.70
N ALA A 278 19.89 -3.73 -7.40
CA ALA A 278 19.07 -3.03 -8.37
C ALA A 278 19.88 -1.95 -9.11
N GLY A 279 20.09 -2.13 -10.41
CA GLY A 279 20.71 -1.11 -11.27
C GLY A 279 19.77 0.05 -11.63
N GLU A 280 20.31 1.09 -12.27
CA GLU A 280 19.59 2.34 -12.64
C GLU A 280 18.36 2.13 -13.55
N LYS A 281 18.30 1.02 -14.32
CA LYS A 281 17.19 0.72 -15.25
C LYS A 281 16.08 -0.15 -14.65
N THR A 282 16.02 -0.27 -13.33
CA THR A 282 15.05 -1.13 -12.63
C THR A 282 13.65 -0.53 -12.62
N HIS A 283 12.63 -1.33 -12.95
CA HIS A 283 11.23 -0.94 -12.88
C HIS A 283 10.42 -1.79 -11.89
N TYR A 284 10.64 -3.10 -11.91
CA TYR A 284 10.03 -4.03 -10.95
C TYR A 284 11.07 -4.43 -9.91
N TYR A 285 10.61 -4.55 -8.68
CA TYR A 285 11.42 -4.94 -7.54
C TYR A 285 10.76 -6.15 -6.88
N LEU A 286 11.51 -7.24 -6.77
CA LEU A 286 11.16 -8.40 -5.94
C LEU A 286 11.83 -8.18 -4.58
N LEU A 287 11.01 -8.02 -3.55
CA LEU A 287 11.46 -7.84 -2.18
C LEU A 287 11.20 -9.13 -1.41
N GLU A 288 12.19 -9.54 -0.63
CA GLU A 288 12.04 -10.63 0.33
C GLU A 288 12.45 -10.13 1.70
N LEU A 289 11.47 -9.95 2.57
CA LEU A 289 11.66 -9.58 3.96
C LEU A 289 11.72 -10.86 4.80
N ASN A 290 12.78 -11.00 5.59
CA ASN A 290 12.88 -11.98 6.67
C ASN A 290 12.84 -11.23 7.99
N ALA A 291 11.69 -11.30 8.67
CA ALA A 291 11.47 -10.60 9.93
C ALA A 291 12.32 -11.18 11.08
N THR A 292 12.57 -12.49 11.08
CA THR A 292 13.39 -13.16 12.10
C THR A 292 14.86 -12.79 11.96
N ALA A 293 15.40 -12.82 10.74
CA ALA A 293 16.77 -12.41 10.45
C ALA A 293 16.92 -10.88 10.31
N MET A 294 15.82 -10.14 10.43
CA MET A 294 15.73 -8.67 10.29
C MET A 294 16.45 -8.15 9.04
N ASN A 295 16.29 -8.84 7.91
CA ASN A 295 16.91 -8.45 6.65
C ASN A 295 15.89 -8.38 5.52
N VAL A 296 16.24 -7.60 4.50
CA VAL A 296 15.44 -7.49 3.28
C VAL A 296 16.40 -7.63 2.10
N SER A 297 16.12 -8.57 1.21
CA SER A 297 16.78 -8.64 -0.09
C SER A 297 15.94 -7.96 -1.15
N VAL A 298 16.61 -7.34 -2.13
CA VAL A 298 15.97 -6.66 -3.25
C VAL A 298 16.60 -7.13 -4.55
N SER A 299 15.79 -7.69 -5.43
CA SER A 299 16.16 -8.03 -6.81
C SER A 299 15.43 -7.11 -7.78
N GLY A 300 16.17 -6.54 -8.73
CA GLY A 300 15.66 -5.58 -9.71
C GLY A 300 15.45 -6.19 -11.08
N TYR A 301 14.34 -5.85 -11.74
CA TYR A 301 14.03 -6.26 -13.10
C TYR A 301 13.73 -5.04 -13.99
N ALA A 302 14.23 -5.10 -15.23
CA ALA A 302 13.86 -4.15 -16.27
C ALA A 302 12.37 -4.25 -16.61
N ARG A 303 11.84 -3.20 -17.25
CA ARG A 303 10.42 -3.08 -17.60
C ARG A 303 9.94 -4.19 -18.54
N GLU A 304 10.82 -4.66 -19.42
CA GLU A 304 10.55 -5.69 -20.42
C GLU A 304 10.56 -7.10 -19.81
N ALA A 305 11.18 -7.27 -18.64
CA ALA A 305 11.35 -8.54 -17.95
C ALA A 305 10.19 -8.88 -16.98
N LEU A 306 9.00 -8.29 -17.17
CA LEU A 306 7.83 -8.58 -16.33
C LEU A 306 7.46 -10.08 -16.27
N PRO A 307 7.50 -10.85 -17.39
CA PRO A 307 7.22 -12.28 -17.34
C PRO A 307 8.19 -13.04 -16.43
N LEU A 308 9.50 -12.74 -16.53
CA LEU A 308 10.53 -13.32 -15.67
C LEU A 308 10.30 -12.94 -14.21
N ALA A 309 10.12 -11.65 -13.91
CA ALA A 309 9.91 -11.16 -12.55
C ALA A 309 8.68 -11.81 -11.87
N THR A 310 7.63 -12.10 -12.66
CA THR A 310 6.42 -12.80 -12.20
C THR A 310 6.67 -14.27 -11.89
N ASN A 311 7.51 -14.94 -12.67
CA ASN A 311 7.86 -16.34 -12.46
C ASN A 311 8.78 -16.48 -11.25
N ASP A 312 9.84 -15.67 -11.17
CA ASP A 312 10.73 -15.64 -10.01
C ASP A 312 9.95 -15.34 -8.73
N TYR A 313 9.01 -14.40 -8.77
CA TYR A 313 8.11 -14.15 -7.65
C TYR A 313 7.34 -15.40 -7.20
N LEU A 314 6.78 -16.18 -8.13
CA LEU A 314 6.07 -17.41 -7.81
C LEU A 314 7.00 -18.44 -7.17
N ASP A 315 8.21 -18.59 -7.69
CA ASP A 315 9.22 -19.53 -7.14
C ASP A 315 9.66 -19.11 -5.73
N ARG A 316 9.86 -17.82 -5.49
CA ARG A 316 10.16 -17.29 -4.16
C ARG A 316 8.99 -17.47 -3.20
N GLU A 317 7.74 -17.28 -3.62
CA GLU A 317 6.55 -17.55 -2.80
C GLU A 317 6.42 -19.04 -2.46
N LYS A 318 6.69 -19.95 -3.41
CA LYS A 318 6.72 -21.40 -3.14
C LYS A 318 7.77 -21.75 -2.11
N TRP A 319 8.98 -21.20 -2.24
CA TRP A 319 10.06 -21.40 -1.26
C TRP A 319 9.73 -20.81 0.12
N ALA A 320 8.98 -19.71 0.18
CA ALA A 320 8.56 -19.06 1.43
C ALA A 320 7.37 -19.78 2.11
N LYS A 321 6.64 -20.63 1.40
CA LYS A 321 5.51 -21.38 1.95
C LYS A 321 5.95 -22.16 3.20
N GLY A 322 5.22 -21.97 4.30
CA GLY A 322 5.48 -22.62 5.59
C GLY A 322 6.63 -22.02 6.41
N LYS A 323 7.26 -20.92 5.96
CA LYS A 323 8.30 -20.21 6.73
C LYS A 323 7.72 -18.97 7.39
N ASP A 324 7.70 -18.97 8.72
CA ASP A 324 7.24 -17.82 9.49
C ASP A 324 8.16 -16.61 9.31
N GLY A 325 7.57 -15.41 9.36
CA GLY A 325 8.30 -14.15 9.25
C GLY A 325 8.86 -13.82 7.86
N ILE A 326 8.71 -14.70 6.86
CA ILE A 326 9.15 -14.43 5.49
C ILE A 326 8.02 -13.83 4.66
N GLN A 327 8.31 -12.73 3.97
CA GLN A 327 7.38 -12.07 3.08
C GLN A 327 8.02 -11.75 1.74
N VAL A 328 7.46 -12.34 0.68
CA VAL A 328 7.85 -12.06 -0.70
C VAL A 328 6.85 -11.10 -1.32
N VAL A 329 7.32 -10.11 -2.08
CA VAL A 329 6.43 -9.19 -2.79
C VAL A 329 7.08 -8.68 -4.08
N LEU A 330 6.29 -8.65 -5.15
CA LEU A 330 6.65 -7.98 -6.40
C LEU A 330 5.91 -6.64 -6.52
N VAL A 331 6.66 -5.57 -6.74
CA VAL A 331 6.16 -4.18 -6.76
C VAL A 331 6.79 -3.40 -7.91
N ALA A 332 6.05 -2.44 -8.46
CA ALA A 332 6.57 -1.55 -9.50
C ALA A 332 6.71 -0.12 -8.96
N ALA A 333 7.90 0.46 -9.16
CA ALA A 333 8.24 1.81 -8.74
C ALA A 333 9.13 2.51 -9.79
N GLN A 334 9.30 3.82 -9.65
CA GLN A 334 10.20 4.61 -10.52
C GLN A 334 11.66 4.56 -10.07
N SER A 335 11.90 4.28 -8.80
CA SER A 335 13.23 4.19 -8.20
C SER A 335 13.11 3.46 -6.86
N LEU A 336 14.25 3.00 -6.33
CA LEU A 336 14.31 2.40 -5.01
C LEU A 336 13.88 3.40 -3.92
N THR A 337 14.23 4.67 -4.06
CA THR A 337 13.78 5.74 -3.16
C THR A 337 12.26 5.90 -3.17
N ALA A 338 11.63 5.89 -4.36
CA ALA A 338 10.18 5.94 -4.47
C ALA A 338 9.53 4.69 -3.88
N LEU A 339 10.17 3.53 -4.04
CA LEU A 339 9.72 2.27 -3.46
C LEU A 339 9.71 2.30 -1.93
N ARG A 340 10.84 2.70 -1.31
CA ARG A 340 10.96 2.84 0.15
C ARG A 340 9.90 3.79 0.71
N LYS A 341 9.62 4.90 0.02
CA LYS A 341 8.58 5.86 0.43
C LYS A 341 7.15 5.30 0.31
N ALA A 342 6.88 4.49 -0.71
CA ALA A 342 5.53 3.99 -0.98
C ALA A 342 5.14 2.74 -0.19
N TYR A 343 6.13 1.88 0.09
CA TYR A 343 5.97 0.65 0.86
C TYR A 343 7.02 0.53 1.97
N PRO A 344 7.08 1.52 2.88
CA PRO A 344 8.05 1.52 3.98
C PRO A 344 7.90 0.31 4.91
N ASN A 345 6.72 -0.33 4.92
CA ASN A 345 6.47 -1.56 5.67
C ASN A 345 7.39 -2.72 5.24
N TYR A 346 7.82 -2.78 3.98
CA TYR A 346 8.79 -3.81 3.53
C TYR A 346 10.22 -3.48 3.91
N PHE A 347 10.47 -2.23 4.31
CA PHE A 347 11.75 -1.77 4.83
C PHE A 347 11.70 -1.52 6.34
N LEU A 348 10.61 -1.96 6.98
CA LEU A 348 10.33 -1.77 8.41
C LEU A 348 10.46 -0.31 8.88
N ASP A 349 10.27 0.65 7.97
CA ASP A 349 10.42 2.08 8.27
C ASP A 349 9.12 2.62 8.88
N THR A 350 9.11 2.68 10.20
CA THR A 350 8.03 3.25 11.01
C THR A 350 8.34 4.68 11.47
N GLY A 351 9.43 5.29 10.99
CA GLY A 351 9.96 6.54 11.53
C GLY A 351 8.96 7.69 11.48
N LYS A 352 8.15 7.78 10.43
CA LYS A 352 7.05 8.77 10.36
C LYS A 352 6.03 8.56 11.47
N PHE A 353 5.61 7.32 11.74
CA PHE A 353 4.67 7.01 12.81
C PHE A 353 5.25 7.39 14.18
N VAL A 354 6.44 6.87 14.50
CA VAL A 354 7.16 7.15 15.76
C VAL A 354 7.32 8.65 15.99
N SER A 355 7.70 9.41 14.96
CA SER A 355 7.84 10.86 15.02
C SER A 355 6.53 11.57 15.39
N GLN A 356 5.38 11.11 14.86
CA GLN A 356 4.10 11.73 15.21
C GLN A 356 3.67 11.43 16.64
N ILE A 357 3.87 10.20 17.12
CA ILE A 357 3.56 9.84 18.51
C ILE A 357 4.43 10.65 19.47
N ASN A 358 5.74 10.78 19.19
CA ASN A 358 6.63 11.64 19.98
C ASN A 358 6.18 13.11 19.97
N ARG A 359 5.71 13.63 18.83
CA ARG A 359 5.18 15.00 18.76
C ARG A 359 3.94 15.18 19.64
N ILE A 360 3.06 14.18 19.69
CA ILE A 360 1.89 14.17 20.57
C ILE A 360 2.34 14.11 22.03
N LYS A 361 3.28 13.22 22.39
CA LYS A 361 3.86 13.08 23.73
C LYS A 361 4.37 14.42 24.27
N THR A 362 5.21 15.12 23.51
CA THR A 362 5.73 16.46 23.89
C THR A 362 4.62 17.50 24.04
N ALA A 363 3.54 17.43 23.26
CA ALA A 363 2.43 18.36 23.37
C ALA A 363 1.54 18.07 24.59
N VAL A 364 1.43 16.80 25.00
CA VAL A 364 0.66 16.36 26.18
C VAL A 364 1.37 16.75 27.49
N GLU A 365 2.70 16.70 27.53
CA GLU A 365 3.51 17.09 28.70
C GLU A 365 3.22 18.52 29.18
N ASN A 366 2.86 19.42 28.26
CA ASN A 366 2.51 20.82 28.54
C ASN A 366 1.18 21.17 27.87
N TRP A 367 0.16 20.34 28.10
CA TRP A 367 -1.12 20.48 27.40
C TRP A 367 -1.86 21.76 27.78
N ASP A 368 -2.23 22.54 26.77
CA ASP A 368 -3.12 23.70 26.86
C ASP A 368 -4.32 23.44 25.94
N ASP A 369 -5.53 23.46 26.51
CA ASP A 369 -6.78 23.13 25.79
C ASP A 369 -7.06 24.07 24.61
N SER A 370 -6.53 25.29 24.65
CA SER A 370 -6.74 26.30 23.61
C SER A 370 -5.66 26.26 22.52
N LEU A 371 -4.43 25.83 22.83
CA LEU A 371 -3.27 25.95 21.93
C LEU A 371 -2.68 24.62 21.46
N SER A 372 -2.67 23.57 22.28
CA SER A 372 -1.90 22.36 21.98
C SER A 372 -2.40 21.64 20.73
N LEU A 373 -3.72 21.50 20.56
CA LEU A 373 -4.29 20.87 19.37
C LEU A 373 -4.04 21.70 18.10
N ILE A 374 -4.12 23.03 18.19
CA ILE A 374 -3.83 23.95 17.08
C ILE A 374 -2.36 23.84 16.66
N SER A 375 -1.45 23.80 17.65
CA SER A 375 -0.02 23.61 17.43
C SER A 375 0.27 22.27 16.74
N LEU A 376 -0.39 21.20 17.20
CA LEU A 376 -0.26 19.87 16.63
C LEU A 376 -0.81 19.76 15.20
N ARG A 377 -1.83 20.52 14.81
CA ARG A 377 -2.36 20.58 13.43
C ARG A 377 -1.44 21.38 12.49
N ASN A 378 -0.75 22.39 13.00
CA ASN A 378 0.09 23.29 12.20
C ASN A 378 1.49 22.72 11.93
N ILE A 379 1.59 21.85 10.92
CA ILE A 379 2.85 21.21 10.47
C ILE A 379 3.95 22.23 10.06
N ARG A 380 3.60 23.50 9.77
CA ARG A 380 4.51 24.48 9.12
C ARG A 380 5.06 25.62 9.97
N LYS A 381 4.72 25.79 11.26
CA LYS A 381 5.13 26.99 12.03
C LYS A 381 6.37 26.86 12.93
N ARG A 382 6.96 25.67 13.11
CA ARG A 382 8.23 25.52 13.87
C ARG A 382 9.46 25.53 12.95
N VAL A 383 9.66 26.60 12.18
CA VAL A 383 10.99 27.00 11.69
C VAL A 383 11.06 28.53 11.72
N ARG A 384 11.49 29.05 12.87
CA ARG A 384 12.24 30.30 13.10
C ARG A 384 12.24 30.53 14.61
N ARG A 385 13.29 30.09 15.31
CA ARG A 385 13.64 30.74 16.57
C ARG A 385 14.09 32.16 16.23
N PRO A 386 13.65 33.21 16.96
CA PRO A 386 14.28 34.51 16.84
C PRO A 386 15.75 34.33 17.23
N ILE A 387 16.65 34.82 16.37
CA ILE A 387 18.03 35.08 16.77
C ILE A 387 17.91 36.19 17.81
N THR A 388 18.08 35.86 19.09
CA THR A 388 18.36 36.87 20.11
C THR A 388 19.73 37.45 19.77
N SER A 389 19.73 38.66 19.23
CA SER A 389 20.90 39.52 19.21
C SER A 389 21.32 39.75 20.66
N LEU A 390 22.48 39.21 21.02
CA LEU A 390 23.24 39.67 22.18
C LEU A 390 23.86 41.01 21.77
N GLU A 391 23.42 42.09 22.43
CA GLU A 391 24.24 43.28 22.65
C GLU A 391 25.14 43.05 23.87
#